data_AF-A0AA88VDF1-F1
#
_entry.id   AF-A0AA88VDF1-F1
#
_cell.length_a   1.000
_cell.length_b   1.000
_cell.length_c   1.000
_cell.angle_alpha   90.00
_cell.angle_beta   90.00
_cell.angle_gamma   90.00
#
_symmetry.space_group_name_H-M   'P 1'
#
loop_
_entity.id
_entity.type
_entity.pdbx_description
1 polymer ?
#
loop_
_entity_poly.entity_id
_entity_poly.type
_entity_poly.pdbx_seq_one_letter_code
_entity_poly.pdbx_strand_id
1 'polypeptide(L)'
;MKCNGKANIKLKLGTGILIAVPIPKEHSASGSLIESAIQRALEEARDKSITGNAETPFLLARVNELTGGASLASNIALVKNNALVGAKIATALADLRICKGDVDPEG
;
A
#
# COMPACT_ATOMS: atom_id res chain seq x y z
N MET A 1 3.10 30.18 -3.13
CA MET A 1 3.55 28.78 -3.05
C MET A 1 3.19 28.07 -4.37
N LYS A 2 4.17 27.79 -5.24
CA LYS A 2 3.90 27.19 -6.57
C LYS A 2 3.89 25.66 -6.45
N CYS A 3 2.75 25.02 -6.74
CA CYS A 3 2.59 23.58 -6.68
C CYS A 3 3.20 22.87 -7.90
N ASN A 4 4.25 22.07 -7.66
CA ASN A 4 5.00 21.31 -8.67
C ASN A 4 4.54 19.84 -8.85
N GLY A 5 3.49 19.39 -8.14
CA GLY A 5 3.08 17.98 -8.08
C GLY A 5 2.43 17.36 -9.34
N LYS A 6 2.40 18.06 -10.49
CA LYS A 6 1.73 17.59 -11.72
C LYS A 6 2.70 17.17 -12.85
N ALA A 7 3.99 16.96 -12.58
CA ALA A 7 4.99 16.74 -13.63
C ALA A 7 4.63 15.57 -14.57
N ASN A 8 4.21 14.43 -14.03
CA ASN A 8 3.84 13.26 -14.82
C ASN A 8 2.65 13.52 -15.76
N ILE A 9 1.59 14.14 -15.23
CA ILE A 9 0.37 14.50 -15.99
C ILE A 9 0.68 15.59 -17.03
N LYS A 10 1.44 16.62 -16.66
CA LYS A 10 1.83 17.72 -17.57
C LYS A 10 2.72 17.25 -18.72
N LEU A 11 3.59 16.28 -18.44
CA LEU A 11 4.47 15.68 -19.44
C LEU A 11 3.79 14.54 -20.22
N LYS A 12 2.49 14.27 -19.98
CA LYS A 12 1.69 13.24 -20.64
C LYS A 12 2.37 11.86 -20.67
N LEU A 13 3.09 11.51 -19.61
CA LEU A 13 3.90 10.28 -19.59
C LEU A 13 3.06 8.99 -19.53
N GLY A 14 1.76 9.07 -19.20
CA GLY A 14 0.85 7.92 -19.17
C GLY A 14 1.24 6.85 -18.14
N THR A 15 2.02 7.22 -17.10
CA THR A 15 2.57 6.29 -16.12
C THR A 15 1.92 6.45 -14.74
N GLY A 16 1.85 5.35 -13.99
CA GLY A 16 1.41 5.37 -12.59
C GLY A 16 2.46 5.97 -11.66
N ILE A 17 2.02 6.40 -10.47
CA ILE A 17 2.90 6.86 -9.38
C ILE A 17 2.71 5.91 -8.19
N LEU A 18 3.80 5.29 -7.72
CA LEU A 18 3.82 4.48 -6.50
C LEU A 18 4.18 5.36 -5.30
N ILE A 19 3.32 5.36 -4.28
CA ILE A 19 3.54 6.10 -3.03
C ILE A 19 3.58 5.08 -1.90
N ALA A 20 4.77 4.85 -1.35
CA ALA A 20 4.94 3.98 -0.19
C ALA A 20 4.58 4.75 1.08
N VAL A 21 3.57 4.26 1.79
CA VAL A 21 3.10 4.84 3.05
C VAL A 21 3.56 3.92 4.19
N PRO A 22 4.33 4.43 5.17
CA PRO A 22 4.81 3.60 6.26
C PRO A 22 3.67 3.14 7.18
N ILE A 23 3.86 1.99 7.82
CA ILE A 23 2.95 1.54 8.87
C ILE A 23 2.93 2.55 10.04
N PRO A 24 1.77 2.83 10.66
CA PRO A 24 1.71 3.66 11.86
C PRO A 24 2.64 3.14 12.98
N LYS A 25 3.29 4.06 13.71
CA LYS A 25 4.28 3.72 14.75
C LYS A 25 3.74 2.80 15.84
N GLU A 26 2.48 2.94 16.20
CA GLU A 26 1.80 2.08 17.19
C GLU A 26 1.74 0.60 16.77
N HIS A 27 1.87 0.31 15.46
CA HIS A 27 1.87 -1.04 14.91
C HIS A 27 3.26 -1.48 14.40
N SER A 28 4.30 -0.65 14.52
CA SER A 28 5.64 -0.99 13.99
C SER A 28 6.41 -2.01 14.84
N ALA A 29 6.02 -2.18 16.11
CA ALA A 29 6.72 -3.07 17.05
C ALA A 29 6.63 -4.56 16.68
N SER A 30 5.61 -4.97 15.90
CA SER A 30 5.45 -6.36 15.46
C SER A 30 6.34 -6.73 14.26
N GLY A 31 7.16 -5.81 13.75
CA GLY A 31 7.90 -6.00 12.50
C GLY A 31 8.81 -7.23 12.48
N SER A 32 9.61 -7.44 13.53
CA SER A 32 10.52 -8.59 13.63
C SER A 32 9.79 -9.93 13.77
N LEU A 33 8.67 -9.95 14.50
CA LEU A 33 7.80 -11.11 14.64
C LEU A 33 7.17 -11.49 13.29
N ILE A 34 6.65 -10.50 12.56
CA ILE A 34 6.05 -10.69 11.24
C ILE A 34 7.09 -11.17 10.24
N GLU A 35 8.29 -10.57 10.22
CA GLU A 35 9.37 -11.00 9.33
C GLU A 35 9.77 -12.46 9.58
N SER A 36 9.93 -12.84 10.85
CA SER A 36 10.26 -14.22 11.21
C SER A 36 9.16 -15.20 10.76
N ALA A 37 7.90 -14.80 10.89
CA ALA A 37 6.76 -15.59 10.42
C ALA A 37 6.71 -15.69 8.89
N ILE A 38 7.08 -14.64 8.15
CA ILE A 38 7.16 -14.65 6.68
C ILE A 38 8.22 -15.65 6.22
N GLN A 39 9.42 -15.60 6.78
CA GLN A 39 10.49 -16.54 6.41
C GLN A 39 10.06 -17.99 6.65
N ARG A 40 9.42 -18.25 7.80
CA ARG A 40 8.89 -19.58 8.10
C ARG A 40 7.78 -20.01 7.14
N ALA A 41 6.84 -19.13 6.81
CA ALA A 41 5.77 -19.43 5.87
C ALA A 41 6.31 -19.71 4.46
N LEU A 42 7.36 -19.01 4.03
CA LEU A 42 8.03 -19.26 2.74
C LEU A 42 8.73 -20.62 2.70
N GLU A 43 9.37 -21.06 3.78
CA GLU A 43 9.92 -22.41 3.89
C GLU A 43 8.81 -23.47 3.76
N GLU A 44 7.74 -23.32 4.54
CA GLU A 44 6.63 -24.27 4.50
C GLU A 44 5.90 -24.30 3.15
N ALA A 45 5.81 -23.17 2.45
CA ALA A 45 5.26 -23.10 1.09
C ALA A 45 6.11 -23.92 0.11
N ARG A 46 7.44 -23.79 0.19
CA ARG A 46 8.38 -24.55 -0.64
C ARG A 46 8.30 -26.05 -0.36
N ASP A 47 8.33 -26.45 0.90
CA ASP A 47 8.25 -27.86 1.31
C ASP A 47 6.94 -28.52 0.84
N LYS A 48 5.84 -27.75 0.80
CA LYS A 48 4.54 -28.19 0.30
C LYS A 48 4.34 -27.97 -1.20
N SER A 49 5.34 -27.44 -1.92
CA SER A 49 5.26 -27.11 -3.35
C SER A 49 4.07 -26.21 -3.71
N ILE A 50 3.69 -25.28 -2.82
CA ILE A 50 2.62 -24.30 -3.06
C ILE A 50 3.18 -23.20 -3.97
N THR A 51 2.55 -23.00 -5.13
CA THR A 51 3.04 -22.06 -6.15
C THR A 51 1.88 -21.35 -6.86
N GLY A 52 2.21 -20.31 -7.64
CA GLY A 52 1.23 -19.59 -8.45
C GLY A 52 0.22 -18.82 -7.61
N ASN A 53 -1.04 -18.82 -8.03
CA ASN A 53 -2.11 -18.07 -7.36
C ASN A 53 -2.43 -18.58 -5.93
N ALA A 54 -1.99 -19.79 -5.57
CA ALA A 54 -2.19 -20.36 -4.24
C ALA A 54 -1.17 -19.84 -3.20
N GLU A 55 -0.05 -19.29 -3.64
CA GLU A 55 1.05 -18.88 -2.76
C GLU A 55 0.66 -17.71 -1.85
N THR A 56 0.07 -16.64 -2.41
CA THR A 56 -0.30 -15.45 -1.62
C THR A 56 -1.37 -15.75 -0.56
N PRO A 57 -2.49 -16.44 -0.86
CA PRO A 57 -3.46 -16.83 0.17
C PRO A 57 -2.86 -17.70 1.27
N PHE A 58 -1.98 -18.65 0.91
CA PHE A 58 -1.29 -19.49 1.87
C PHE A 58 -0.39 -18.67 2.81
N LEU A 59 0.48 -17.83 2.25
CA LEU A 59 1.42 -17.03 3.03
C LEU A 59 0.70 -16.09 4.00
N LEU A 60 -0.35 -15.40 3.55
CA LEU A 60 -1.12 -14.49 4.41
C LEU A 60 -1.79 -15.22 5.58
N ALA A 61 -2.42 -16.38 5.30
CA ALA A 61 -3.03 -17.19 6.35
C ALA A 61 -1.99 -17.69 7.35
N ARG A 62 -0.88 -18.22 6.84
CA ARG A 62 0.15 -18.84 7.67
C ARG A 62 0.90 -17.81 8.54
N VAL A 63 1.22 -16.65 7.98
CA VAL A 63 1.83 -15.55 8.75
C VAL A 63 0.87 -15.06 9.83
N ASN A 64 -0.44 -15.02 9.57
CA ASN A 64 -1.41 -14.66 10.59
C ASN A 64 -1.46 -15.68 11.75
N GLU A 65 -1.44 -16.98 11.45
CA GLU A 65 -1.37 -18.04 12.45
C GLU A 65 -0.09 -17.93 13.30
N LEU A 66 1.08 -17.84 12.64
CA LEU A 66 2.38 -17.80 13.31
C LEU A 66 2.59 -16.55 14.18
N THR A 67 1.90 -15.46 13.86
CA THR A 67 1.96 -14.20 14.63
C THR A 67 0.81 -14.05 15.62
N GLY A 68 -0.07 -15.06 15.76
CA GLY A 68 -1.22 -15.01 16.66
C GLY A 68 -2.20 -13.87 16.36
N GLY A 69 -2.35 -13.48 15.09
CA GLY A 69 -3.22 -12.37 14.68
C GLY A 69 -2.54 -11.01 14.49
N ALA A 70 -1.28 -10.86 14.91
CA ALA A 70 -0.61 -9.56 14.87
C ALA A 70 -0.38 -9.06 13.42
N SER A 71 -0.11 -9.94 12.46
CA SER A 71 0.05 -9.54 11.06
C SER A 71 -1.24 -8.99 10.45
N LEU A 72 -2.39 -9.59 10.75
CA LEU A 72 -3.69 -9.10 10.29
C LEU A 72 -4.02 -7.73 10.90
N ALA A 73 -3.79 -7.56 12.21
CA ALA A 73 -3.99 -6.27 12.87
C ALA A 73 -3.13 -5.16 12.24
N SER A 74 -1.84 -5.45 12.01
CA SER A 74 -0.91 -4.52 11.35
C SER A 74 -1.30 -4.22 9.90
N ASN A 75 -1.79 -5.20 9.14
CA ASN A 75 -2.28 -5.00 7.78
C ASN A 75 -3.54 -4.12 7.74
N ILE A 76 -4.49 -4.32 8.66
CA ILE A 76 -5.68 -3.47 8.78
C ILE A 76 -5.28 -2.02 9.07
N ALA A 77 -4.35 -1.80 9.99
CA ALA A 77 -3.83 -0.47 10.30
C ALA A 77 -3.16 0.19 9.09
N LEU A 78 -2.35 -0.58 8.34
CA LEU A 78 -1.70 -0.11 7.12
C LEU A 78 -2.73 0.29 6.05
N VAL A 79 -3.75 -0.54 5.79
CA VAL A 79 -4.80 -0.24 4.81
C VAL A 79 -5.56 1.03 5.18
N LYS A 80 -5.90 1.21 6.47
CA LYS A 80 -6.52 2.45 6.96
C LYS A 80 -5.64 3.68 6.73
N ASN A 81 -4.34 3.56 7.00
CA ASN A 81 -3.38 4.66 6.78
C ASN A 81 -3.22 4.97 5.28
N ASN A 82 -3.15 3.94 4.43
CA ASN A 82 -3.10 4.09 2.97
C ASN A 82 -4.33 4.82 2.44
N ALA A 83 -5.53 4.46 2.94
CA ALA A 83 -6.77 5.13 2.57
C ALA A 83 -6.79 6.60 2.99
N LEU A 84 -6.32 6.92 4.20
CA LEU A 84 -6.22 8.30 4.69
C LEU A 84 -5.26 9.13 3.83
N VAL A 85 -4.06 8.61 3.55
CA VAL A 85 -3.08 9.30 2.70
C VAL A 85 -3.59 9.45 1.27
N GLY A 86 -4.20 8.41 0.72
CA GLY A 86 -4.84 8.44 -0.60
C GLY A 86 -5.92 9.52 -0.70
N ALA A 87 -6.79 9.63 0.31
CA ALA A 87 -7.81 10.67 0.37
C ALA A 87 -7.19 12.08 0.40
N LYS A 88 -6.16 12.30 1.22
CA LYS A 88 -5.44 13.59 1.27
C LYS A 88 -4.83 13.97 -0.08
N ILE A 89 -4.23 13.01 -0.78
CA ILE A 89 -3.67 13.23 -2.12
C ILE A 89 -4.78 13.57 -3.11
N ALA A 90 -5.90 12.85 -3.08
CA ALA A 90 -7.04 13.09 -3.96
C ALA A 90 -7.63 14.50 -3.76
N THR A 91 -7.86 14.92 -2.51
CA THR A 91 -8.34 16.28 -2.20
C THR A 91 -7.36 17.34 -2.67
N ALA A 92 -6.08 17.22 -2.33
CA ALA A 92 -5.06 18.18 -2.76
C ALA A 92 -4.97 18.25 -4.29
N LEU A 93 -5.09 17.13 -5.00
CA LEU A 93 -5.09 17.10 -6.47
C LEU A 93 -6.34 17.78 -7.05
N ALA A 94 -7.51 17.58 -6.44
CA ALA A 94 -8.76 18.23 -6.84
C ALA A 94 -8.67 19.75 -6.66
N ASP A 95 -8.20 20.23 -5.51
CA ASP A 95 -8.01 21.66 -5.24
C ASP A 95 -7.05 22.30 -6.26
N LEU A 96 -5.98 21.57 -6.62
CA LEU A 96 -5.03 22.00 -7.64
C LEU A 96 -5.57 21.99 -9.07
N ARG A 97 -6.67 21.27 -9.35
CA ARG A 97 -7.39 21.33 -10.62
C ARG A 97 -8.37 22.51 -10.63
N ILE A 98 -9.11 22.71 -9.54
CA ILE A 98 -10.09 23.80 -9.39
C ILE A 98 -9.40 25.18 -9.43
N CYS A 99 -8.29 25.36 -8.69
CA CYS A 99 -7.56 26.65 -8.63
C CYS A 99 -6.94 27.09 -9.97
N LYS A 100 -6.91 26.24 -11.00
CA LYS A 100 -6.31 26.57 -12.29
C LYS A 100 -7.31 26.79 -13.43
N GLY A 101 -8.61 26.60 -13.20
CA GLY A 101 -9.60 26.68 -14.26
C GLY A 101 -9.32 25.67 -15.38
N ASP A 102 -8.81 24.48 -15.03
CA ASP A 102 -8.71 23.36 -15.96
C ASP A 102 -10.14 22.81 -16.18
N VAL A 103 -11.01 23.58 -16.85
CA VAL A 103 -12.18 23.07 -17.57
C VAL A 103 -11.60 22.49 -18.85
N ASP A 104 -11.68 21.17 -19.02
CA ASP A 104 -11.35 20.55 -20.30
C ASP A 104 -12.26 21.19 -21.38
N PRO A 105 -11.70 21.72 -22.50
CA PRO A 105 -12.52 22.31 -23.55
C PRO A 105 -13.43 21.32 -24.27
N GLU A 106 -13.26 20.00 -24.07
CA GLU A 106 -14.09 18.98 -24.72
C GLU A 106 -14.26 17.74 -23.81
N GLY A 107 -15.52 17.48 -23.42
CA GLY A 107 -16.09 16.14 -23.16
C GLY A 107 -15.67 15.42 -21.90
#